data_AF-A0A2V6FV95-F1
#
_entry.id   AF-A0A2V6FV95-F1
#
_cell.length_a   1.000
_cell.length_b   1.000
_cell.length_c   1.000
_cell.angle_alpha   90.00
_cell.angle_beta   90.00
_cell.angle_gamma   90.00
#
_symmetry.space_group_name_H-M   'P 1'
#
loop_
_entity.id
_entity.type
_entity.pdbx_description
1 polymer ?
#
loop_
_entity_poly.entity_id
_entity_poly.type
_entity_poly.pdbx_seq_one_letter_code
_entity_poly.pdbx_strand_id
1 'polypeptide(L)'
;AFDPSFTGGVFVAGGDVNGDGLADIVVGTDTGSSQVKVFDGATNAVIASFFAYPGFAGGVRVGAGDVNGDGAADIITATGPGAAGGTVKVFDGLTSTLIRS
;
A
#
# COMPACT_ATOMS: atom_id res chain seq x y z
N ALA A 1 5.69 7.78 9.47
CA ALA A 1 4.66 7.82 8.40
C ALA A 1 5.28 8.23 7.07
N PHE A 2 5.51 9.52 6.79
CA PHE A 2 6.23 10.00 5.59
C PHE A 2 7.35 10.95 5.98
N ASP A 3 8.12 11.46 5.00
CA ASP A 3 9.10 12.52 5.27
C ASP A 3 8.39 13.68 6.01
N PRO A 4 8.99 14.26 7.08
CA PRO A 4 8.36 15.34 7.84
C PRO A 4 7.96 16.56 7.00
N SER A 5 8.57 16.76 5.83
CA SER A 5 8.23 17.83 4.90
C SER A 5 7.02 17.53 4.01
N PHE A 6 6.49 16.30 4.04
CA PHE A 6 5.32 15.92 3.27
C PHE A 6 4.05 16.50 3.90
N THR A 7 3.40 17.42 3.18
CA THR A 7 2.17 18.11 3.60
C THR A 7 0.91 17.60 2.91
N GLY A 8 1.03 16.55 2.08
CA GLY A 8 -0.11 15.93 1.41
C GLY A 8 -0.93 15.03 2.34
N GLY A 9 -2.15 14.71 1.89
CA GLY A 9 -2.98 13.70 2.54
C GLY A 9 -2.45 12.28 2.34
N VAL A 10 -3.09 11.32 3.02
CA VAL A 10 -2.83 9.89 2.86
C VAL A 10 -4.14 9.13 2.71
N PHE A 11 -4.09 8.01 1.99
CA PHE A 11 -5.14 7.00 1.97
C PHE A 11 -4.73 5.85 2.86
N VAL A 12 -5.69 5.26 3.57
CA VAL A 12 -5.43 4.23 4.57
C VAL A 12 -6.34 3.03 4.32
N ALA A 13 -5.79 1.84 4.45
CA ALA A 13 -6.51 0.57 4.50
C ALA A 13 -5.98 -0.27 5.67
N GLY A 14 -6.77 -1.24 6.12
CA GLY A 14 -6.38 -2.17 7.17
C GLY A 14 -6.56 -3.63 6.74
N GLY A 15 -5.65 -4.50 7.15
CA GLY A 15 -5.66 -5.94 6.89
C GLY A 15 -4.46 -6.60 7.54
N ASP A 16 -4.54 -7.89 7.88
CA ASP A 16 -3.43 -8.64 8.48
C ASP A 16 -2.40 -9.01 7.40
N VAL A 17 -1.45 -8.11 7.12
CA VAL A 17 -0.53 -8.21 5.98
C VAL A 17 0.65 -9.14 6.32
N ASN A 18 1.06 -9.19 7.58
CA ASN A 18 2.16 -10.04 8.04
C ASN A 18 1.72 -11.44 8.51
N GLY A 19 0.42 -11.71 8.61
CA GLY A 19 -0.15 -13.01 9.01
C GLY A 19 -0.06 -13.30 10.50
N ASP A 20 0.03 -12.27 11.36
CA ASP A 20 0.15 -12.43 12.81
C ASP A 20 -1.20 -12.50 13.56
N GLY A 21 -2.31 -12.35 12.83
CA GLY A 21 -3.66 -12.37 13.36
C GLY A 21 -4.18 -11.00 13.81
N LEU A 22 -3.42 -9.92 13.65
CA LEU A 22 -3.80 -8.55 13.92
C LEU A 22 -3.83 -7.73 12.63
N ALA A 23 -4.70 -6.72 12.59
CA ALA A 23 -4.79 -5.86 11.40
C ALA A 23 -3.63 -4.85 11.36
N ASP A 24 -2.88 -4.86 10.26
CA ASP A 24 -1.85 -3.89 9.91
C ASP A 24 -2.45 -2.66 9.21
N ILE A 25 -1.63 -1.61 9.09
CA ILE A 25 -2.01 -0.33 8.50
C ILE A 25 -1.26 -0.14 7.19
N VAL A 26 -1.99 -0.12 6.08
CA VAL A 26 -1.46 0.23 4.74
C VAL A 26 -1.75 1.69 4.46
N VAL A 27 -0.73 2.47 4.11
CA VAL A 27 -0.88 3.89 3.75
C VAL A 27 -0.31 4.21 2.39
N GLY A 28 -1.03 5.04 1.63
CA GLY A 28 -0.61 5.58 0.33
C GLY A 28 -0.58 7.10 0.32
N THR A 29 0.42 7.71 -0.31
CA THR A 29 0.47 9.17 -0.49
C THR A 29 -0.66 9.65 -1.40
N ASP A 30 -1.35 10.75 -1.07
CA ASP A 30 -2.40 11.32 -1.95
C ASP A 30 -1.84 12.11 -3.14
N THR A 31 -0.60 12.58 -3.05
CA THR A 31 0.04 13.33 -4.14
C THR A 31 1.57 13.29 -4.00
N GLY A 32 2.28 13.76 -5.01
CA GLY A 32 3.73 13.92 -5.03
C GLY A 32 4.52 12.62 -5.24
N SER A 33 3.91 11.46 -4.99
CA SER A 33 4.47 10.15 -5.31
C SER A 33 3.41 9.06 -5.25
N SER A 34 3.78 7.85 -5.69
CA SER A 34 3.00 6.62 -5.49
C SER A 34 3.53 5.78 -4.32
N GLN A 35 4.03 6.41 -3.26
CA GLN A 35 4.65 5.68 -2.15
C GLN A 35 3.58 4.97 -1.32
N VAL A 36 3.80 3.68 -1.06
CA VAL A 36 3.02 2.86 -0.15
C VAL A 36 3.91 2.45 1.02
N LYS A 37 3.37 2.51 2.23
CA LYS A 37 4.00 1.95 3.43
C LYS A 37 3.03 1.10 4.20
N VAL A 38 3.55 0.07 4.86
CA VAL A 38 2.78 -0.81 5.73
C VAL A 38 3.38 -0.76 7.12
N PHE A 39 2.54 -0.58 8.12
CA PHE A 39 2.91 -0.57 9.53
C PHE A 39 2.23 -1.74 10.24
N ASP A 40 3.04 -2.46 11.00
CA ASP A 40 2.60 -3.53 11.89
C ASP A 40 1.61 -2.99 12.92
N GLY A 41 0.43 -3.58 13.00
CA GLY A 41 -0.63 -3.16 13.92
C GLY A 41 -0.33 -3.46 15.39
N ALA A 42 0.53 -4.43 15.68
CA ALA A 42 0.95 -4.83 17.00
C ALA A 42 2.13 -3.98 17.52
N THR A 43 3.11 -3.71 16.66
CA THR A 43 4.40 -3.12 17.06
C THR A 43 4.62 -1.69 16.55
N ASN A 44 3.83 -1.23 15.58
CA ASN A 44 4.05 0.00 14.80
C ASN A 44 5.33 -0.01 13.95
N ALA A 45 6.00 -1.15 13.80
CA ALA A 45 7.17 -1.29 12.93
C ALA A 45 6.78 -1.13 11.45
N VAL A 46 7.72 -0.68 10.62
CA VAL A 46 7.50 -0.66 9.16
C VAL A 46 7.74 -2.06 8.61
N ILE A 47 6.71 -2.66 8.01
CA ILE A 47 6.79 -3.98 7.36
C ILE A 47 7.23 -3.82 5.90
N ALA A 48 6.69 -2.83 5.20
CA ALA A 48 7.01 -2.57 3.79
C ALA A 48 7.05 -1.07 3.47
N SER A 49 7.87 -0.69 2.49
CA SER A 49 7.94 0.67 1.95
C SER A 49 8.42 0.64 0.51
N PHE A 50 7.55 0.95 -0.46
CA PHE A 50 7.86 0.86 -1.89
C PHE A 50 7.04 1.86 -2.71
N PHE A 51 7.38 1.98 -4.00
CA PHE A 51 6.60 2.76 -4.97
C PHE A 51 5.75 1.82 -5.84
N ALA A 52 4.42 1.87 -5.72
CA ALA A 52 3.52 1.00 -6.48
C ALA A 52 3.53 1.31 -8.00
N TYR A 53 3.77 2.57 -8.36
CA TYR A 53 3.82 3.08 -9.73
C TYR A 53 5.05 3.98 -9.91
N PRO A 54 6.26 3.41 -10.08
CA PRO A 54 7.48 4.19 -10.23
C PRO A 54 7.36 5.25 -11.35
N GLY A 55 7.73 6.50 -11.04
CA GLY A 55 7.62 7.63 -11.97
C GLY A 55 6.24 8.30 -12.02
N PHE A 56 5.21 7.73 -11.39
CA PHE A 56 3.92 8.39 -11.23
C PHE A 56 3.94 9.32 -10.01
N ALA A 57 3.69 10.61 -10.26
CA ALA A 57 3.65 11.64 -9.23
C ALA A 57 2.24 11.88 -8.66
N GLY A 58 1.22 11.22 -9.22
CA GLY A 58 -0.11 11.22 -8.61
C GLY A 58 -0.17 10.26 -7.42
N GLY A 59 -1.11 10.51 -6.51
CA GLY A 59 -1.27 9.67 -5.33
C GLY A 59 -1.68 8.24 -5.63
N VAL A 60 -1.66 7.41 -4.60
CA VAL A 60 -2.08 6.02 -4.65
C VAL A 60 -3.22 5.78 -3.67
N ARG A 61 -4.29 5.15 -4.15
CA ARG A 61 -5.37 4.62 -3.32
C ARG A 61 -4.98 3.22 -2.89
N VAL A 62 -5.27 2.85 -1.66
CA VAL A 62 -4.88 1.56 -1.07
C VAL A 62 -6.09 0.79 -0.58
N GLY A 63 -5.99 -0.54 -0.66
CA GLY A 63 -6.89 -1.54 -0.09
C GLY A 63 -6.07 -2.72 0.42
N ALA A 64 -6.66 -3.57 1.25
CA ALA A 64 -6.02 -4.78 1.74
C ALA A 64 -7.02 -5.96 1.76
N GLY A 65 -6.55 -7.16 1.44
CA GLY A 65 -7.33 -8.39 1.51
C GLY A 65 -6.60 -9.56 0.88
N ASP A 66 -6.85 -10.78 1.35
CA ASP A 66 -6.23 -11.99 0.83
C ASP A 66 -6.74 -12.30 -0.60
N VAL A 67 -5.91 -12.04 -1.62
CA VAL A 67 -6.23 -12.22 -3.04
C VAL A 67 -5.62 -13.51 -3.58
N ASN A 68 -4.45 -13.92 -3.07
CA ASN A 68 -3.75 -15.12 -3.50
C ASN A 68 -4.16 -16.41 -2.72
N GLY A 69 -4.89 -16.28 -1.61
CA GLY A 69 -5.37 -17.36 -0.76
C GLY A 69 -4.35 -17.94 0.22
N ASP A 70 -3.30 -17.19 0.58
CA ASP A 70 -2.22 -17.67 1.46
C ASP A 70 -2.49 -17.45 2.96
N GLY A 71 -3.59 -16.78 3.30
CA GLY A 71 -3.99 -16.49 4.67
C GLY A 71 -3.48 -15.17 5.23
N ALA A 72 -2.67 -14.42 4.48
CA ALA A 72 -2.31 -13.04 4.77
C ALA A 72 -3.01 -12.07 3.80
N ALA A 73 -3.20 -10.83 4.22
CA ALA A 73 -3.81 -9.80 3.41
C ALA A 73 -2.81 -9.25 2.38
N ASP A 74 -3.19 -9.27 1.10
CA ASP A 74 -2.44 -8.64 0.03
C ASP A 74 -2.71 -7.13 -0.03
N ILE A 75 -1.72 -6.40 -0.54
CA ILE A 75 -1.75 -4.94 -0.70
C ILE A 75 -2.30 -4.60 -2.09
N ILE A 76 -3.50 -4.03 -2.12
CA ILE A 76 -4.16 -3.57 -3.35
C ILE A 76 -3.87 -2.08 -3.51
N THR A 77 -3.41 -1.68 -4.68
CA THR A 77 -3.09 -0.29 -5.00
C THR A 77 -3.79 0.12 -6.28
N ALA A 78 -4.21 1.37 -6.35
CA ALA A 78 -4.77 1.97 -7.56
C ALA A 78 -4.19 3.37 -7.77
N THR A 79 -3.93 3.74 -9.01
CA THR A 79 -3.49 5.11 -9.32
C THR A 79 -4.58 6.12 -9.00
N GLY A 80 -4.23 7.19 -8.30
CA GLY A 80 -5.09 8.35 -8.08
C GLY A 80 -5.30 9.21 -9.34
N PRO A 81 -5.92 10.39 -9.18
CA PRO A 81 -6.17 11.31 -10.29
C PRO A 81 -4.92 11.62 -11.11
N GLY A 82 -5.10 11.79 -12.44
CA GLY A 82 -4.03 12.14 -13.37
C GLY A 82 -3.30 10.96 -14.02
N ALA A 83 -3.61 9.72 -13.65
CA ALA A 83 -3.14 8.55 -14.39
C ALA A 83 -3.97 8.34 -15.68
N ALA A 84 -3.28 8.15 -16.80
CA ALA A 84 -3.93 7.77 -18.05
C ALA A 84 -4.44 6.32 -17.94
N GLY A 85 -5.76 6.15 -17.84
CA GLY A 85 -6.41 4.85 -17.93
C GLY A 85 -6.61 4.08 -16.62
N GLY A 86 -6.17 4.60 -15.47
CA GLY A 86 -6.44 4.03 -14.14
C GLY A 86 -5.98 2.58 -13.97
N THR A 87 -4.83 2.36 -13.32
CA THR A 87 -4.27 1.01 -13.16
C THR A 87 -4.45 0.52 -11.73
N VAL A 88 -4.70 -0.78 -11.54
CA VAL A 88 -4.77 -1.45 -10.23
C VAL A 88 -3.69 -2.52 -10.15
N LYS A 89 -2.88 -2.51 -9.10
CA LYS A 89 -1.87 -3.55 -8.84
C LYS A 89 -2.13 -4.20 -7.50
N VAL A 90 -1.90 -5.51 -7.44
CA VAL A 90 -1.95 -6.29 -6.21
C VAL A 90 -0.55 -6.79 -5.90
N PHE A 91 -0.08 -6.52 -4.69
CA PHE A 91 1.20 -6.97 -4.17
C PHE A 91 0.95 -7.93 -3.01
N ASP A 92 1.72 -9.00 -2.98
CA ASP A 92 1.67 -10.02 -1.95
C ASP A 92 2.04 -9.45 -0.58
N GLY A 93 1.25 -9.74 0.44
CA GLY A 93 1.45 -9.17 1.79
C GLY A 93 2.75 -9.63 2.45
N LEU A 94 3.09 -10.91 2.31
CA LEU A 94 4.23 -11.55 2.97
C LEU A 94 5.56 -11.29 2.25
N THR A 95 5.52 -11.18 0.92
CA THR A 95 6.72 -11.11 0.07
C THR A 95 6.90 -9.76 -0.61
N SER A 96 5.87 -8.89 -0.61
CA SER A 96 5.83 -7.63 -1.37
C SER A 96 6.03 -7.81 -2.89
N THR A 97 5.84 -9.02 -3.42
CA THR A 97 5.98 -9.31 -4.85
C THR A 97 4.69 -8.97 -5.59
N LEU A 98 4.80 -8.59 -6.87
CA LEU A 98 3.62 -8.25 -7.67
C LEU A 98 2.85 -9.53 -8.06
N ILE A 99 1.58 -9.61 -7.66
CA ILE A 99 0.66 -10.70 -8.03
C ILE A 99 -0.06 -10.38 -9.35
N ARG A 100 -0.56 -9.15 -9.51
CA ARG A 100 -1.37 -8.72 -10.66
C ARG A 100 -1.23 -7.22 -10.95
N SER A 101 -1.37 -6.82 -12.22
CA SER A 101 -1.40 -5.41 -12.68
C SER A 101 -2.41 -5.17 -13.79
#